data_AF-A0A945I5A8-F1
#
_entry.id   AF-A0A945I5A8-F1
#
_cell.length_a   1.000
_cell.length_b   1.000
_cell.length_c   1.000
_cell.angle_alpha   90.00
_cell.angle_beta   90.00
_cell.angle_gamma   90.00
#
_symmetry.space_group_name_H-M   'P 1'
#
loop_
_entity.id
_entity.type
_entity.pdbx_description
1 polymer ?
#
loop_
_entity_poly.entity_id
_entity_poly.type
_entity_poly.pdbx_seq_one_letter_code
_entity_poly.pdbx_strand_id
1 'polypeptide(L)'
;MNQAANLENVLEQLRLEYIESSGDKLDQIDSLISDLLDFDDTKWREIFIEFQRQIHTIKGTAGSYGFQIVTEIAHSLEDYLETSNILGANQLGDIQLYVDNMRWIFEAGKNPAEDIAIEILRKLPTPNKSVFSNQEIRHIPVVLVMPYNIQRKIIANELTSCGFRVFIADTSVRAIELALIHKPTIVFSNYDVSDINGVELALVFRSIAATKAVNIAILSSQKTTNQQFAALPEDVKVIRKGENFSEDLAECLLDWQVFIKEARRSQTKNDRSHLRISFEGQVPIKKNDKEFLGKTVDISAGGLALKINKLVAADKNPFERGDRVTLDVKELSCLSGSIIRIKKDDIIIRFELDQSLEDRLLAEIMLVTNDT
;
A
#
# COMPACT_ATOMS: atom_id res chain seq x y z
N MET A 1 -43.63 30.08 16.12
CA MET A 1 -43.04 29.90 14.77
C MET A 1 -41.70 30.61 14.53
N ASN A 2 -41.12 31.38 15.47
CA ASN A 2 -39.96 32.26 15.16
C ASN A 2 -38.57 31.83 15.66
N GLN A 3 -38.41 30.92 16.63
CA GLN A 3 -37.07 30.57 17.14
C GLN A 3 -36.33 29.54 16.26
N ALA A 4 -37.04 28.54 15.74
CA ALA A 4 -36.44 27.52 14.86
C ALA A 4 -35.97 28.12 13.52
N ALA A 5 -36.79 28.96 12.90
CA ALA A 5 -36.42 29.68 11.67
C ALA A 5 -35.25 30.66 11.88
N ASN A 6 -35.15 31.27 13.08
CA ASN A 6 -34.03 32.15 13.41
C ASN A 6 -32.72 31.35 13.62
N LEU A 7 -32.78 30.20 14.28
CA LEU A 7 -31.62 29.32 14.43
C LEU A 7 -31.14 28.77 13.08
N GLU A 8 -32.05 28.35 12.21
CA GLU A 8 -31.75 27.85 10.87
C GLU A 8 -31.08 28.92 10.01
N ASN A 9 -31.57 30.16 10.05
CA ASN A 9 -30.94 31.29 9.36
C ASN A 9 -29.53 31.61 9.91
N VAL A 10 -29.33 31.54 11.24
CA VAL A 10 -28.01 31.77 11.85
C VAL A 10 -27.03 30.66 11.46
N LEU A 11 -27.47 29.39 11.46
CA LEU A 11 -26.64 28.27 11.04
C LEU A 11 -26.26 28.36 9.56
N GLU A 12 -27.19 28.78 8.70
CA GLU A 12 -26.92 28.98 7.29
C GLU A 12 -25.94 30.13 7.06
N GLN A 13 -26.07 31.23 7.81
CA GLN A 13 -25.10 32.33 7.76
C GLN A 13 -23.69 31.88 8.18
N LEU A 14 -23.57 31.17 9.31
CA LEU A 14 -22.29 30.63 9.76
C LEU A 14 -21.69 29.64 8.74
N ARG A 15 -22.53 28.86 8.06
CA ARG A 15 -22.10 27.97 6.98
C ARG A 15 -21.55 28.75 5.80
N LEU A 16 -22.20 29.83 5.37
CA LEU A 16 -21.73 30.69 4.28
C LEU A 16 -20.41 31.40 4.62
N GLU A 17 -20.30 31.96 5.82
CA GLU A 17 -19.05 32.56 6.32
C GLU A 17 -17.91 31.54 6.35
N TYR A 18 -18.20 30.30 6.73
CA TYR A 18 -17.23 29.21 6.70
C TYR A 18 -16.80 28.84 5.28
N ILE A 19 -17.73 28.79 4.32
CA ILE A 19 -17.42 28.52 2.91
C ILE A 19 -16.49 29.60 2.35
N GLU A 20 -16.79 30.87 2.59
CA GLU A 20 -15.96 32.01 2.16
C GLU A 20 -14.56 31.94 2.77
N SER A 21 -14.47 31.80 4.10
CA SER A 21 -13.18 31.67 4.79
C SER A 21 -12.39 30.43 4.36
N SER A 22 -13.07 29.35 3.97
CA SER A 22 -12.40 28.15 3.44
C SER A 22 -11.89 28.36 2.01
N GLY A 23 -12.59 29.14 1.20
CA GLY A 23 -12.11 29.61 -0.11
C GLY A 23 -10.80 30.38 0.01
N ASP A 24 -10.73 31.35 0.93
CA ASP A 24 -9.50 32.11 1.19
C ASP A 24 -8.33 31.23 1.62
N LYS A 25 -8.60 30.18 2.42
CA LYS A 25 -7.56 29.21 2.82
C LYS A 25 -7.08 28.37 1.64
N LEU A 26 -7.99 27.95 0.75
CA LEU A 26 -7.62 27.22 -0.45
C LEU A 26 -6.79 28.10 -1.40
N ASP A 27 -7.09 29.40 -1.51
CA ASP A 27 -6.26 30.35 -2.26
C ASP A 27 -4.85 30.51 -1.67
N GLN A 28 -4.76 30.53 -0.33
CA GLN A 28 -3.46 30.50 0.35
C GLN A 28 -2.72 29.19 0.09
N ILE A 29 -3.42 28.06 0.11
CA ILE A 29 -2.85 26.76 -0.22
C ILE A 29 -2.31 26.73 -1.65
N ASP A 30 -3.06 27.22 -2.64
CA ASP A 30 -2.61 27.31 -4.04
C ASP A 30 -1.34 28.16 -4.15
N SER A 31 -1.28 29.28 -3.42
CA SER A 31 -0.09 30.13 -3.37
C SER A 31 1.11 29.38 -2.77
N LEU A 32 0.91 28.63 -1.68
CA LEU A 32 1.94 27.82 -1.04
C LEU A 32 2.41 26.68 -1.95
N ILE A 33 1.51 26.05 -2.73
CA ILE A 33 1.88 25.03 -3.72
C ILE A 33 2.76 25.64 -4.81
N SER A 34 2.43 26.84 -5.29
CA SER A 34 3.27 27.57 -6.25
C SER A 34 4.65 27.88 -5.66
N ASP A 35 4.70 28.34 -4.41
CA ASP A 35 5.98 28.58 -3.73
C ASP A 35 6.78 27.27 -3.57
N LEU A 36 6.14 26.15 -3.23
CA LEU A 36 6.84 24.85 -3.14
C LEU A 36 7.43 24.38 -4.48
N LEU A 37 6.96 24.90 -5.63
CA LEU A 37 7.53 24.62 -6.95
C LEU A 37 8.78 25.47 -7.27
N ASP A 38 8.89 26.68 -6.71
CA ASP A 38 9.84 27.71 -7.17
C ASP A 38 11.08 27.90 -6.26
N PHE A 39 11.10 27.43 -5.00
CA PHE A 39 12.11 27.82 -4.00
C PHE A 39 13.27 26.82 -3.75
N ASP A 40 14.47 27.37 -3.48
CA ASP A 40 15.65 26.68 -2.92
C ASP A 40 15.41 26.21 -1.45
N ASP A 41 16.06 25.09 -1.07
CA ASP A 41 15.85 24.26 0.12
C ASP A 41 15.62 24.99 1.48
N THR A 42 16.15 26.19 1.68
CA THR A 42 16.20 26.85 3.00
C THR A 42 14.84 27.35 3.50
N LYS A 43 13.90 27.71 2.62
CA LYS A 43 12.53 28.16 2.98
C LYS A 43 11.46 27.09 2.79
N TRP A 44 11.78 26.04 2.06
CA TRP A 44 10.85 24.98 1.69
C TRP A 44 10.15 24.39 2.92
N ARG A 45 10.91 24.14 4.00
CA ARG A 45 10.38 23.56 5.23
C ARG A 45 9.35 24.44 5.93
N GLU A 46 9.56 25.76 5.94
CA GLU A 46 8.62 26.70 6.57
C GLU A 46 7.31 26.78 5.79
N ILE A 47 7.41 26.87 4.46
CA ILE A 47 6.28 26.87 3.53
C ILE A 47 5.49 25.56 3.67
N PHE A 48 6.19 24.42 3.73
CA PHE A 48 5.56 23.12 3.87
C PHE A 48 4.82 22.95 5.20
N ILE A 49 5.39 23.41 6.32
CA ILE A 49 4.72 23.38 7.63
C ILE A 49 3.45 24.23 7.60
N GLU A 50 3.51 25.41 6.99
CA GLU A 50 2.34 26.29 6.86
C GLU A 50 1.26 25.64 5.98
N PHE A 51 1.64 25.02 4.87
CA PHE A 51 0.73 24.26 4.02
C PHE A 51 0.03 23.12 4.80
N GLN A 52 0.78 22.31 5.55
CA GLN A 52 0.20 21.25 6.40
C GLN A 52 -0.78 21.81 7.42
N ARG A 53 -0.48 22.96 8.03
CA ARG A 53 -1.36 23.62 9.01
C ARG A 53 -2.69 24.03 8.40
N GLN A 54 -2.69 24.54 7.17
CA GLN A 54 -3.92 24.93 6.48
C GLN A 54 -4.81 23.71 6.19
N ILE A 55 -4.23 22.62 5.66
CA ILE A 55 -4.95 21.35 5.44
C ILE A 55 -5.54 20.80 6.74
N HIS A 56 -4.74 20.76 7.81
CA HIS A 56 -5.19 20.29 9.12
C HIS A 56 -6.37 21.11 9.67
N THR A 57 -6.32 22.43 9.48
CA THR A 57 -7.38 23.34 9.90
C THR A 57 -8.69 23.07 9.13
N ILE A 58 -8.62 22.86 7.82
CA ILE A 58 -9.79 22.50 7.00
C ILE A 58 -10.38 21.16 7.48
N LYS A 59 -9.54 20.12 7.62
CA LYS A 59 -9.96 18.80 8.12
C LYS A 59 -10.72 18.89 9.45
N GLY A 60 -10.15 19.60 10.43
CA GLY A 60 -10.69 19.71 11.78
C GLY A 60 -11.97 20.53 11.90
N THR A 61 -12.31 21.35 10.90
CA THR A 61 -13.47 22.25 10.95
C THR A 61 -14.59 21.87 9.98
N ALA A 62 -14.29 21.27 8.83
CA ALA A 62 -15.26 21.07 7.74
C ALA A 62 -16.46 20.19 8.14
N GLY A 63 -16.22 19.11 8.88
CA GLY A 63 -17.27 18.23 9.37
C GLY A 63 -18.32 18.94 10.23
N SER A 64 -17.90 19.89 11.07
CA SER A 64 -18.78 20.68 11.95
C SER A 64 -19.74 21.60 11.18
N TYR A 65 -19.37 22.01 9.98
CA TYR A 65 -20.20 22.81 9.07
C TYR A 65 -20.92 21.94 8.02
N GLY A 66 -20.92 20.62 8.22
CA GLY A 66 -21.65 19.68 7.37
C GLY A 66 -20.96 19.36 6.05
N PHE A 67 -19.62 19.47 5.97
CA PHE A 67 -18.81 19.12 4.79
C PHE A 67 -17.97 17.85 5.05
N GLN A 68 -18.64 16.74 5.33
CA GLN A 68 -17.98 15.47 5.68
C GLN A 68 -17.05 14.95 4.58
N ILE A 69 -17.43 15.13 3.30
CA ILE A 69 -16.60 14.69 2.18
C ILE A 69 -15.31 15.51 2.09
N VAL A 70 -15.36 16.80 2.43
CA VAL A 70 -14.15 17.65 2.51
C VAL A 70 -13.22 17.16 3.62
N THR A 71 -13.75 16.78 4.78
CA THR A 71 -12.95 16.17 5.86
C THR A 71 -12.25 14.90 5.38
N GLU A 72 -12.93 14.02 4.65
CA GLU A 72 -12.34 12.79 4.11
C GLU A 72 -11.28 13.08 3.01
N ILE A 73 -11.52 14.07 2.14
CA ILE A 73 -10.52 14.50 1.14
C ILE A 73 -9.27 15.07 1.84
N ALA A 74 -9.45 15.96 2.81
CA ALA A 74 -8.35 16.56 3.57
C ALA A 74 -7.57 15.52 4.38
N HIS A 75 -8.26 14.52 4.93
CA HIS A 75 -7.62 13.40 5.60
C HIS A 75 -6.81 12.54 4.63
N SER A 76 -7.37 12.19 3.47
CA SER A 76 -6.64 11.45 2.43
C SER A 76 -5.44 12.23 1.90
N LEU A 77 -5.52 13.57 1.86
CA LEU A 77 -4.39 14.43 1.52
C LEU A 77 -3.31 14.38 2.61
N GLU A 78 -3.67 14.45 3.90
CA GLU A 78 -2.70 14.27 5.00
C GLU A 78 -1.99 12.90 4.90
N ASP A 79 -2.74 11.82 4.64
CA ASP A 79 -2.18 10.49 4.43
C ASP A 79 -1.23 10.45 3.23
N TYR A 80 -1.60 11.07 2.11
CA TYR A 80 -0.77 11.19 0.91
C TYR A 80 0.54 11.96 1.17
N LEU A 81 0.48 13.05 1.94
CA LEU A 81 1.65 13.85 2.32
C LEU A 81 2.54 13.10 3.31
N GLU A 82 1.94 12.39 4.27
CA GLU A 82 2.67 11.58 5.23
C GLU A 82 3.45 10.49 4.50
N THR A 83 2.86 9.85 3.50
CA THR A 83 3.48 8.71 2.80
C THR A 83 4.40 9.11 1.64
N SER A 84 4.27 10.32 1.12
CA SER A 84 5.20 10.83 0.09
C SER A 84 6.61 11.05 0.68
N ASN A 85 7.61 10.39 0.08
CA ASN A 85 9.02 10.51 0.48
C ASN A 85 9.68 11.79 -0.06
N ILE A 86 9.22 12.30 -1.21
CA ILE A 86 9.72 13.52 -1.88
C ILE A 86 8.51 14.24 -2.51
N LEU A 87 8.42 15.56 -2.33
CA LEU A 87 7.43 16.38 -3.01
C LEU A 87 8.07 17.06 -4.22
N GLY A 88 8.03 16.36 -5.36
CA GLY A 88 8.40 16.94 -6.66
C GLY A 88 7.18 17.49 -7.39
N ALA A 89 7.40 18.01 -8.61
CA ALA A 89 6.35 18.60 -9.44
C ALA A 89 5.14 17.67 -9.67
N ASN A 90 5.36 16.35 -9.80
CA ASN A 90 4.28 15.38 -9.95
C ASN A 90 3.43 15.28 -8.68
N GLN A 91 4.07 15.23 -7.51
CA GLN A 91 3.36 15.15 -6.23
C GLN A 91 2.60 16.44 -5.92
N LEU A 92 3.17 17.60 -6.29
CA LEU A 92 2.49 18.88 -6.17
C LEU A 92 1.26 18.97 -7.10
N GLY A 93 1.35 18.41 -8.31
CA GLY A 93 0.19 18.26 -9.19
C GLY A 93 -0.89 17.30 -8.64
N ASP A 94 -0.47 16.20 -8.00
CA ASP A 94 -1.39 15.30 -7.31
C ASP A 94 -2.07 15.99 -6.11
N ILE A 95 -1.33 16.80 -5.33
CA ILE A 95 -1.86 17.62 -4.24
C ILE A 95 -2.89 18.64 -4.76
N GLN A 96 -2.62 19.28 -5.89
CA GLN A 96 -3.55 20.23 -6.51
C GLN A 96 -4.91 19.58 -6.77
N LEU A 97 -4.94 18.31 -7.22
CA LEU A 97 -6.19 17.59 -7.45
C LEU A 97 -7.02 17.44 -6.16
N TYR A 98 -6.39 17.28 -4.99
CA TYR A 98 -7.12 17.28 -3.71
C TYR A 98 -7.74 18.65 -3.40
N VAL A 99 -6.95 19.72 -3.58
CA VAL A 99 -7.36 21.12 -3.35
C VAL A 99 -8.52 21.50 -4.26
N ASP A 100 -8.44 21.14 -5.53
CA ASP A 100 -9.49 21.40 -6.53
C ASP A 100 -10.81 20.71 -6.17
N ASN A 101 -10.75 19.45 -5.70
CA ASN A 101 -11.96 18.73 -5.27
C ASN A 101 -12.58 19.36 -4.02
N MET A 102 -11.78 19.82 -3.06
CA MET A 102 -12.29 20.55 -1.89
C MET A 102 -12.94 21.87 -2.31
N ARG A 103 -12.28 22.63 -3.20
CA ARG A 103 -12.79 23.89 -3.76
C ARG A 103 -14.13 23.69 -4.45
N TRP A 104 -14.22 22.68 -5.32
CA TRP A 104 -15.45 22.35 -6.04
C TRP A 104 -16.63 22.07 -5.10
N ILE A 105 -16.40 21.36 -3.98
CA ILE A 105 -17.45 21.08 -2.98
C ILE A 105 -17.86 22.35 -2.24
N PHE A 106 -16.91 23.21 -1.86
CA PHE A 106 -17.22 24.48 -1.20
C PHE A 106 -17.99 25.43 -2.10
N GLU A 107 -17.59 25.56 -3.37
CA GLU A 107 -18.30 26.36 -4.37
C GLU A 107 -19.73 25.86 -4.61
N ALA A 108 -19.94 24.53 -4.57
CA ALA A 108 -21.27 23.94 -4.63
C ALA A 108 -22.12 24.18 -3.36
N GLY A 109 -21.49 24.57 -2.24
CA GLY A 109 -22.12 24.86 -0.96
C GLY A 109 -22.68 23.63 -0.21
N LYS A 110 -22.54 22.43 -0.76
CA LYS A 110 -23.11 21.18 -0.22
C LYS A 110 -22.27 19.96 -0.60
N ASN A 111 -22.37 18.88 0.20
CA ASN A 111 -21.73 17.62 -0.17
C ASN A 111 -22.32 17.06 -1.48
N PRO A 112 -21.50 16.42 -2.32
CA PRO A 112 -21.98 15.69 -3.47
C PRO A 112 -22.87 14.50 -3.05
N ALA A 113 -23.63 13.97 -4.01
CA ALA A 113 -24.33 12.70 -3.84
C ALA A 113 -23.35 11.56 -3.55
N GLU A 114 -23.82 10.51 -2.88
CA GLU A 114 -22.96 9.42 -2.36
C GLU A 114 -22.15 8.72 -3.46
N ASP A 115 -22.75 8.45 -4.62
CA ASP A 115 -22.08 7.86 -5.77
C ASP A 115 -20.96 8.74 -6.33
N ILE A 116 -21.19 10.05 -6.43
CA ILE A 116 -20.20 11.04 -6.86
C ILE A 116 -19.09 11.15 -5.81
N ALA A 117 -19.43 11.18 -4.52
CA ALA A 117 -18.46 11.23 -3.42
C ALA A 117 -17.52 10.02 -3.45
N ILE A 118 -18.07 8.81 -3.64
CA ILE A 118 -17.30 7.58 -3.80
C ILE A 118 -16.38 7.67 -5.03
N GLU A 119 -16.88 8.21 -6.15
CA GLU A 119 -16.09 8.36 -7.36
C GLU A 119 -14.93 9.35 -7.19
N ILE A 120 -15.16 10.49 -6.52
CA ILE A 120 -14.12 11.46 -6.17
C ILE A 120 -13.04 10.78 -5.34
N LEU A 121 -13.40 10.18 -4.21
CA LEU A 121 -12.46 9.52 -3.29
C LEU A 121 -11.69 8.36 -3.94
N ARG A 122 -12.26 7.72 -4.97
CA ARG A 122 -11.60 6.67 -5.76
C ARG A 122 -10.59 7.24 -6.77
N LYS A 123 -10.83 8.44 -7.30
CA LYS A 123 -9.97 9.10 -8.29
C LYS A 123 -8.82 9.90 -7.66
N LEU A 124 -8.87 10.16 -6.35
CA LEU A 124 -7.80 10.87 -5.66
C LEU A 124 -6.46 10.11 -5.76
N PRO A 125 -5.33 10.82 -5.93
CA PRO A 125 -4.02 10.21 -6.04
C PRO A 125 -3.63 9.44 -4.79
N THR A 126 -3.30 8.17 -4.91
CA THR A 126 -2.69 7.42 -3.81
C THR A 126 -1.17 7.60 -3.80
N PRO A 127 -0.53 7.62 -2.62
CA PRO A 127 0.92 7.54 -2.55
C PRO A 127 1.40 6.31 -3.32
N ASN A 128 2.46 6.47 -4.12
CA ASN A 128 2.96 5.50 -5.10
C ASN A 128 2.12 5.30 -6.38
N LYS A 129 1.89 6.37 -7.16
CA LYS A 129 2.21 6.25 -8.59
C LYS A 129 3.73 6.15 -8.70
N SER A 130 4.30 4.97 -8.43
CA SER A 130 5.72 4.80 -8.75
C SER A 130 5.86 5.02 -10.26
N VAL A 131 6.69 5.99 -10.61
CA VAL A 131 7.12 6.29 -11.99
C VAL A 131 7.90 5.11 -12.59
N PHE A 132 8.15 4.06 -11.79
CA PHE A 132 8.79 2.81 -12.16
C PHE A 132 8.06 1.61 -11.55
N SER A 133 6.81 1.37 -11.95
CA SER A 133 6.36 -0.02 -12.02
C SER A 133 5.25 -0.14 -13.07
N ASN A 134 5.47 -1.00 -14.07
CA ASN A 134 4.41 -1.47 -14.97
C ASN A 134 3.50 -2.49 -14.25
N GLN A 135 3.29 -2.35 -12.94
CA GLN A 135 2.58 -3.31 -12.11
C GLN A 135 1.12 -2.93 -11.96
N GLU A 136 0.23 -3.93 -12.03
CA GLU A 136 -1.16 -3.76 -11.68
C GLU A 136 -1.25 -3.38 -10.18
N ILE A 137 -1.60 -2.12 -9.89
CA ILE A 137 -1.94 -1.63 -8.56
C ILE A 137 -3.00 -2.56 -7.97
N ARG A 138 -2.63 -3.31 -6.93
CA ARG A 138 -3.59 -4.16 -6.21
C ARG A 138 -4.27 -3.27 -5.18
N HIS A 139 -5.60 -3.22 -5.22
CA HIS A 139 -6.36 -2.37 -4.30
C HIS A 139 -6.77 -3.17 -3.06
N ILE A 140 -5.82 -3.78 -2.36
CA ILE A 140 -6.12 -4.53 -1.13
C ILE A 140 -6.26 -3.54 0.03
N PRO A 141 -7.46 -3.34 0.61
CA PRO A 141 -7.66 -2.39 1.69
C PRO A 141 -7.05 -2.91 3.00
N VAL A 142 -6.20 -2.09 3.61
CA VAL A 142 -5.54 -2.36 4.89
C VAL A 142 -5.76 -1.19 5.82
N VAL A 143 -6.09 -1.45 7.09
CA VAL A 143 -6.11 -0.41 8.13
C VAL A 143 -4.84 -0.49 8.96
N LEU A 144 -4.13 0.63 9.10
CA LEU A 144 -2.94 0.79 9.94
C LEU A 144 -3.29 1.65 11.16
N VAL A 145 -3.38 1.01 12.33
CA VAL A 145 -3.70 1.67 13.61
C VAL A 145 -2.40 2.01 14.33
N MET A 146 -1.96 3.26 14.22
CA MET A 146 -0.70 3.71 14.82
C MET A 146 -0.76 5.20 15.22
N PRO A 147 -0.20 5.57 16.39
CA PRO A 147 -0.05 6.97 16.75
C PRO A 147 0.89 7.68 15.77
N TYR A 148 0.74 9.00 15.63
CA TYR A 148 1.59 9.80 14.74
C TYR A 148 3.04 9.78 15.21
N ASN A 149 3.89 9.13 14.44
CA ASN A 149 5.33 9.08 14.63
C ASN A 149 6.02 8.63 13.33
N ILE A 150 7.35 8.69 13.32
CA ILE A 150 8.13 8.31 12.14
C ILE A 150 7.96 6.84 11.74
N GLN A 151 7.65 5.94 12.69
CA GLN A 151 7.43 4.53 12.39
C GLN A 151 6.15 4.32 11.59
N ARG A 152 5.11 5.11 11.85
CA ARG A 152 3.85 5.06 11.09
C ARG A 152 4.10 5.36 9.62
N LYS A 153 4.82 6.44 9.32
CA LYS A 153 5.23 6.81 7.96
C LYS A 153 6.02 5.69 7.28
N ILE A 154 7.01 5.13 7.96
CA ILE A 154 7.84 4.03 7.42
C ILE A 154 6.99 2.81 7.08
N ILE A 155 6.14 2.36 8.02
CA ILE A 155 5.31 1.15 7.84
C ILE A 155 4.23 1.37 6.80
N ALA A 156 3.59 2.54 6.78
CA ALA A 156 2.61 2.90 5.76
C ALA A 156 3.22 2.89 4.36
N ASN A 157 4.45 3.39 4.21
CA ASN A 157 5.17 3.38 2.95
C ASN A 157 5.52 1.97 2.49
N GLU A 158 6.04 1.13 3.39
CA GLU A 158 6.34 -0.26 3.08
C GLU A 158 5.10 -1.02 2.59
N LEU A 159 3.98 -0.87 3.30
CA LEU A 159 2.70 -1.48 2.92
C LEU A 159 2.20 -0.93 1.57
N THR A 160 2.32 0.37 1.35
CA THR A 160 1.91 0.99 0.09
C THR A 160 2.77 0.49 -1.08
N SER A 161 4.09 0.39 -0.88
CA SER A 161 5.02 -0.20 -1.85
C SER A 161 4.68 -1.66 -2.14
N CYS A 162 4.15 -2.40 -1.16
CA CYS A 162 3.64 -3.75 -1.35
C CYS A 162 2.31 -3.85 -2.14
N GLY A 163 1.78 -2.72 -2.62
CA GLY A 163 0.51 -2.67 -3.33
C GLY A 163 -0.70 -2.81 -2.39
N PHE A 164 -0.61 -2.32 -1.16
CA PHE A 164 -1.77 -2.16 -0.28
C PHE A 164 -2.36 -0.76 -0.41
N ARG A 165 -3.70 -0.66 -0.33
CA ARG A 165 -4.37 0.61 -0.07
C ARG A 165 -4.47 0.81 1.43
N VAL A 166 -3.57 1.60 1.99
CA VAL A 166 -3.45 1.84 3.43
C VAL A 166 -4.40 2.95 3.86
N PHE A 167 -5.20 2.68 4.90
CA PHE A 167 -6.04 3.64 5.61
C PHE A 167 -5.50 3.79 7.03
N ILE A 168 -5.16 5.01 7.43
CA ILE A 168 -4.51 5.25 8.73
C ILE A 168 -5.55 5.57 9.80
N ALA A 169 -5.39 4.94 10.97
CA ALA A 169 -6.14 5.25 12.19
C ALA A 169 -5.16 5.63 13.30
N ASP A 170 -5.41 6.76 13.95
CA ASP A 170 -4.66 7.23 15.13
C ASP A 170 -5.29 6.81 16.46
N THR A 171 -6.51 6.28 16.41
CA THR A 171 -7.31 5.80 17.55
C THR A 171 -8.00 4.48 17.20
N SER A 172 -8.34 3.70 18.21
CA SER A 172 -9.03 2.43 18.04
C SER A 172 -10.48 2.62 17.56
N VAL A 173 -11.14 3.69 17.99
CA VAL A 173 -12.48 4.05 17.50
C VAL A 173 -12.46 4.33 15.99
N ARG A 174 -11.49 5.14 15.52
CA ARG A 174 -11.34 5.41 14.08
C ARG A 174 -10.98 4.14 13.31
N ALA A 175 -10.18 3.24 13.90
CA ALA A 175 -9.87 1.95 13.28
C ALA A 175 -11.12 1.11 13.02
N ILE A 176 -12.04 1.06 13.98
CA ILE A 176 -13.32 0.34 13.85
C ILE A 176 -14.19 0.99 12.78
N GLU A 177 -14.29 2.33 12.78
CA GLU A 177 -15.04 3.08 11.78
C GLU A 177 -14.52 2.80 10.36
N LEU A 178 -13.21 2.94 10.13
CA LEU A 178 -12.57 2.64 8.85
C LEU A 178 -12.75 1.18 8.44
N ALA A 179 -12.73 0.25 9.41
CA ALA A 179 -12.98 -1.16 9.12
C ALA A 179 -14.40 -1.44 8.64
N LEU A 180 -15.40 -0.71 9.16
CA LEU A 180 -16.79 -0.83 8.72
C LEU A 180 -17.02 -0.21 7.34
N ILE A 181 -16.36 0.92 7.04
CA ILE A 181 -16.48 1.65 5.77
C ILE A 181 -15.73 0.93 4.65
N HIS A 182 -14.43 0.67 4.84
CA HIS A 182 -13.55 0.19 3.78
C HIS A 182 -13.44 -1.33 3.71
N LYS A 183 -14.00 -2.04 4.70
CA LYS A 183 -14.03 -3.52 4.77
C LYS A 183 -12.66 -4.13 4.47
N PRO A 184 -11.62 -3.76 5.25
CA PRO A 184 -10.27 -4.19 5.01
C PRO A 184 -10.17 -5.71 5.15
N THR A 185 -9.22 -6.32 4.43
CA THR A 185 -8.87 -7.72 4.65
C THR A 185 -7.88 -7.89 5.79
N ILE A 186 -7.14 -6.82 6.12
CA ILE A 186 -6.05 -6.83 7.10
C ILE A 186 -6.10 -5.57 7.95
N VAL A 187 -5.84 -5.72 9.24
CA VAL A 187 -5.58 -4.63 10.18
C VAL A 187 -4.21 -4.84 10.82
N PHE A 188 -3.32 -3.87 10.69
CA PHE A 188 -2.10 -3.78 11.47
C PHE A 188 -2.33 -2.80 12.60
N SER A 189 -2.15 -3.22 13.85
CA SER A 189 -2.31 -2.34 15.01
C SER A 189 -1.01 -2.25 15.78
N ASN A 190 -0.56 -1.05 16.11
CA ASN A 190 0.43 -0.90 17.18
C ASN A 190 -0.11 -1.52 18.47
N TYR A 191 0.77 -2.06 19.30
CA TYR A 191 0.38 -2.46 20.64
C TYR A 191 -0.08 -1.24 21.47
N ASP A 192 0.69 -0.15 21.42
CA ASP A 192 0.38 1.10 22.12
C ASP A 192 -0.45 2.03 21.21
N VAL A 193 -1.76 2.09 21.45
CA VAL A 193 -2.68 3.07 20.85
C VAL A 193 -3.29 3.92 21.98
N SER A 194 -3.74 5.13 21.65
CA SER A 194 -4.06 6.18 22.63
C SER A 194 -5.24 5.88 23.56
N ASP A 195 -6.20 5.08 23.12
CA ASP A 195 -7.46 4.80 23.81
C ASP A 195 -7.52 3.39 24.43
N ILE A 196 -7.33 2.34 23.63
CA ILE A 196 -7.20 0.95 24.08
C ILE A 196 -5.98 0.30 23.45
N ASN A 197 -5.41 -0.71 24.09
CA ASN A 197 -4.23 -1.37 23.53
C ASN A 197 -4.60 -2.31 22.36
N GLY A 198 -3.61 -2.70 21.56
CA GLY A 198 -3.81 -3.54 20.38
C GLY A 198 -4.45 -4.91 20.68
N VAL A 199 -4.26 -5.46 21.88
CA VAL A 199 -4.88 -6.73 22.29
C VAL A 199 -6.39 -6.55 22.49
N GLU A 200 -6.77 -5.50 23.20
CA GLU A 200 -8.17 -5.14 23.41
C GLU A 200 -8.87 -4.82 22.10
N LEU A 201 -8.20 -4.08 21.20
CA LEU A 201 -8.73 -3.79 19.87
C LEU A 201 -8.98 -5.05 19.05
N ALA A 202 -8.04 -6.02 19.09
CA ALA A 202 -8.24 -7.30 18.42
C ALA A 202 -9.46 -8.06 18.96
N LEU A 203 -9.67 -8.07 20.28
CA LEU A 203 -10.84 -8.67 20.91
C LEU A 203 -12.15 -7.99 20.48
N VAL A 204 -12.13 -6.65 20.37
CA VAL A 204 -13.28 -5.87 19.86
C VAL A 204 -13.59 -6.26 18.42
N PHE A 205 -12.60 -6.34 17.54
CA PHE A 205 -12.79 -6.78 16.16
C PHE A 205 -13.38 -8.20 16.08
N ARG A 206 -12.91 -9.12 16.92
CA ARG A 206 -13.45 -10.50 16.97
C ARG A 206 -14.89 -10.54 17.49
N SER A 207 -15.30 -9.56 18.30
CA SER A 207 -16.66 -9.46 18.84
C SER A 207 -17.68 -8.87 17.84
N ILE A 208 -17.22 -8.17 16.80
CA ILE A 208 -18.07 -7.52 15.81
C ILE A 208 -18.25 -8.43 14.59
N ALA A 209 -19.50 -8.78 14.25
CA ALA A 209 -19.79 -9.72 13.17
C ALA A 209 -19.23 -9.31 11.80
N ALA A 210 -19.15 -8.00 11.52
CA ALA A 210 -18.64 -7.45 10.27
C ALA A 210 -17.11 -7.51 10.15
N THR A 211 -16.37 -7.56 11.27
CA THR A 211 -14.90 -7.46 11.29
C THR A 211 -14.21 -8.67 11.90
N LYS A 212 -14.96 -9.63 12.46
CA LYS A 212 -14.41 -10.84 13.10
C LYS A 212 -13.53 -11.73 12.20
N ALA A 213 -13.69 -11.60 10.87
CA ALA A 213 -12.93 -12.37 9.88
C ALA A 213 -11.71 -11.62 9.34
N VAL A 214 -11.49 -10.37 9.75
CA VAL A 214 -10.34 -9.57 9.30
C VAL A 214 -9.07 -10.15 9.91
N ASN A 215 -8.03 -10.30 9.10
CA ASN A 215 -6.71 -10.71 9.59
C ASN A 215 -6.12 -9.57 10.43
N ILE A 216 -5.62 -9.87 11.62
CA ILE A 216 -5.07 -8.85 12.53
C ILE A 216 -3.64 -9.21 12.90
N ALA A 217 -2.74 -8.22 12.79
CA ALA A 217 -1.38 -8.32 13.32
C ALA A 217 -1.10 -7.16 14.28
N ILE A 218 -0.58 -7.51 15.46
CA ILE A 218 -0.14 -6.55 16.46
C ILE A 218 1.34 -6.24 16.25
N LEU A 219 1.66 -4.99 15.99
CA LEU A 219 3.01 -4.49 15.83
C LEU A 219 3.55 -4.09 17.21
N SER A 220 4.63 -4.72 17.68
CA SER A 220 5.22 -4.43 18.98
C SER A 220 6.74 -4.48 18.94
N SER A 221 7.42 -3.68 19.76
CA SER A 221 8.86 -3.83 19.99
C SER A 221 9.20 -5.02 20.91
N GLN A 222 8.19 -5.58 21.58
CA GLN A 222 8.34 -6.63 22.59
C GLN A 222 8.15 -8.04 22.00
N LYS A 223 8.68 -9.05 22.68
CA LYS A 223 8.56 -10.46 22.26
C LYS A 223 7.16 -11.01 22.52
N THR A 224 6.71 -11.91 21.65
CA THR A 224 5.41 -12.58 21.70
C THR A 224 5.15 -13.38 22.97
N THR A 225 6.21 -13.81 23.67
CA THR A 225 6.13 -14.55 24.94
C THR A 225 5.81 -13.68 26.15
N ASN A 226 5.61 -12.37 25.99
CA ASN A 226 5.31 -11.49 27.11
C ASN A 226 3.85 -11.61 27.57
N GLN A 227 3.61 -11.53 28.88
CA GLN A 227 2.30 -11.70 29.53
C GLN A 227 1.24 -10.74 28.99
N GLN A 228 1.65 -9.59 28.47
CA GLN A 228 0.75 -8.61 27.86
C GLN A 228 -0.02 -9.14 26.65
N PHE A 229 0.45 -10.21 25.99
CA PHE A 229 -0.25 -10.86 24.87
C PHE A 229 -1.09 -12.07 25.30
N ALA A 230 -1.20 -12.37 26.60
CA ALA A 230 -1.86 -13.58 27.09
C ALA A 230 -3.35 -13.66 26.73
N ALA A 231 -4.01 -12.51 26.56
CA ALA A 231 -5.42 -12.41 26.17
C ALA A 231 -5.63 -12.31 24.65
N LEU A 232 -4.56 -12.39 23.86
CA LEU A 232 -4.63 -12.24 22.41
C LEU A 232 -5.29 -13.49 21.79
N PRO A 233 -6.26 -13.35 20.86
CA PRO A 233 -6.83 -14.48 20.15
C PRO A 233 -5.75 -15.26 19.36
N GLU A 234 -5.88 -16.59 19.29
CA GLU A 234 -4.87 -17.48 18.69
C GLU A 234 -4.59 -17.19 17.21
N ASP A 235 -5.58 -16.64 16.49
CA ASP A 235 -5.47 -16.33 15.07
C ASP A 235 -4.83 -14.96 14.79
N VAL A 236 -4.61 -14.15 15.84
CA VAL A 236 -4.01 -12.83 15.72
C VAL A 236 -2.48 -12.96 15.82
N LYS A 237 -1.79 -12.40 14.83
CA LYS A 237 -0.32 -12.46 14.75
C LYS A 237 0.32 -11.32 15.53
N VAL A 238 1.57 -11.49 15.93
CA VAL A 238 2.37 -10.42 16.54
C VAL A 238 3.65 -10.27 15.71
N ILE A 239 3.89 -9.07 15.21
CA ILE A 239 5.03 -8.72 14.36
C ILE A 239 5.97 -7.83 15.17
N ARG A 240 7.26 -8.16 15.16
CA ARG A 240 8.24 -7.41 15.93
C ARG A 240 8.72 -6.19 15.14
N LYS A 241 8.66 -5.03 15.77
CA LYS A 241 9.28 -3.80 15.27
C LYS A 241 10.78 -3.86 15.55
N GLY A 242 11.60 -4.01 14.52
CA GLY A 242 13.06 -4.13 14.64
C GLY A 242 13.72 -4.33 13.27
N GLU A 243 14.98 -4.77 13.28
CA GLU A 243 15.78 -4.97 12.06
C GLU A 243 15.12 -5.93 11.05
N ASN A 244 14.38 -6.93 11.53
CA ASN A 244 13.73 -7.94 10.70
C ASN A 244 12.25 -7.64 10.40
N PHE A 245 11.80 -6.39 10.59
CA PHE A 245 10.38 -6.05 10.45
C PHE A 245 9.80 -6.41 9.07
N SER A 246 10.52 -6.13 7.98
CA SER A 246 10.05 -6.45 6.62
C SER A 246 9.96 -7.96 6.38
N GLU A 247 10.90 -8.75 6.93
CA GLU A 247 10.84 -10.22 6.85
C GLU A 247 9.65 -10.78 7.65
N ASP A 248 9.47 -10.35 8.90
CA ASP A 248 8.36 -10.77 9.75
C ASP A 248 7.00 -10.37 9.14
N LEU A 249 6.93 -9.19 8.51
CA LEU A 249 5.75 -8.72 7.79
C LEU A 249 5.47 -9.58 6.55
N ALA A 250 6.49 -9.87 5.75
CA ALA A 250 6.39 -10.73 4.59
C ALA A 250 5.90 -12.13 4.95
N GLU A 251 6.48 -12.74 5.99
CA GLU A 251 6.08 -14.06 6.51
C GLU A 251 4.62 -14.03 6.99
N CYS A 252 4.19 -12.97 7.68
CA CYS A 252 2.81 -12.82 8.11
C CYS A 252 1.82 -12.72 6.93
N LEU A 253 2.16 -11.96 5.89
CA LEU A 253 1.35 -11.82 4.68
C LEU A 253 1.28 -13.13 3.86
N LEU A 254 2.38 -13.88 3.85
CA LEU A 254 2.51 -15.22 3.28
C LEU A 254 1.57 -16.21 3.97
N ASP A 255 1.64 -16.30 5.29
CA ASP A 255 0.78 -17.15 6.12
C ASP A 255 -0.71 -16.91 5.85
N TRP A 256 -1.09 -15.65 5.66
CA TRP A 256 -2.46 -15.26 5.38
C TRP A 256 -2.91 -15.47 3.93
N GLN A 257 -1.98 -15.86 3.06
CA GLN A 257 -2.22 -16.09 1.64
C GLN A 257 -2.85 -14.89 0.93
N VAL A 258 -2.48 -13.68 1.37
CA VAL A 258 -3.08 -12.41 0.91
C VAL A 258 -2.93 -12.28 -0.60
N PHE A 259 -1.71 -12.52 -1.10
CA PHE A 259 -1.39 -12.41 -2.52
C PHE A 259 -1.84 -13.64 -3.34
N ILE A 260 -2.04 -14.79 -2.71
CA ILE A 260 -2.44 -16.04 -3.38
C ILE A 260 -3.95 -16.04 -3.67
N LYS A 261 -4.78 -15.59 -2.71
CA LYS A 261 -6.24 -15.47 -2.91
C LYS A 261 -6.58 -14.45 -4.00
N GLU A 262 -5.80 -13.38 -4.10
CA GLU A 262 -5.94 -12.37 -5.15
C GLU A 262 -5.41 -12.84 -6.51
N ALA A 263 -4.23 -13.48 -6.55
CA ALA A 263 -3.69 -14.05 -7.79
C ALA A 263 -4.63 -15.10 -8.40
N ARG A 264 -5.27 -15.95 -7.58
CA ARG A 264 -6.29 -16.91 -8.05
C ARG A 264 -7.56 -16.23 -8.56
N ARG A 265 -8.02 -15.12 -7.94
CA ARG A 265 -9.14 -14.30 -8.44
C ARG A 265 -8.83 -13.66 -9.79
N SER A 266 -7.60 -13.18 -9.98
CA SER A 266 -7.14 -12.61 -11.25
C SER A 266 -6.94 -13.69 -12.34
N GLN A 267 -6.45 -14.89 -11.97
CA GLN A 267 -6.31 -16.04 -12.87
C GLN A 267 -7.64 -16.54 -13.45
N THR A 268 -8.75 -16.51 -12.69
CA THR A 268 -10.08 -16.84 -13.25
C THR A 268 -10.51 -15.94 -14.42
N LYS A 269 -9.85 -14.79 -14.62
CA LYS A 269 -10.11 -13.87 -15.75
C LYS A 269 -9.14 -14.01 -16.93
N ASN A 270 -8.00 -14.69 -16.78
CA ASN A 270 -6.98 -14.77 -17.84
C ASN A 270 -6.56 -16.22 -18.10
N ASP A 271 -6.73 -16.65 -19.35
CA ASP A 271 -6.59 -18.04 -19.85
C ASP A 271 -5.12 -18.55 -19.91
N ARG A 272 -4.23 -18.06 -19.04
CA ARG A 272 -2.84 -18.52 -18.89
C ARG A 272 -2.61 -19.02 -17.47
N SER A 273 -2.19 -20.27 -17.34
CA SER A 273 -2.23 -21.08 -16.12
C SER A 273 -1.36 -20.59 -14.94
N HIS A 274 -0.43 -19.63 -15.13
CA HIS A 274 0.34 -19.02 -14.04
C HIS A 274 0.57 -17.53 -14.31
N LEU A 275 0.52 -16.70 -13.26
CA LEU A 275 0.84 -15.27 -13.31
C LEU A 275 2.32 -15.09 -13.66
N ARG A 276 2.63 -14.30 -14.71
CA ARG A 276 4.00 -13.93 -15.09
C ARG A 276 4.27 -12.52 -14.58
N ILE A 277 5.44 -12.33 -13.98
CA ILE A 277 5.87 -11.07 -13.38
C ILE A 277 7.16 -10.65 -14.09
N SER A 278 7.25 -9.37 -14.47
CA SER A 278 8.44 -8.81 -15.11
C SER A 278 9.63 -8.88 -14.15
N PHE A 279 10.74 -9.45 -14.61
CA PHE A 279 11.99 -9.54 -13.88
C PHE A 279 13.13 -9.40 -14.87
N GLU A 280 13.80 -8.25 -14.90
CA GLU A 280 14.97 -8.04 -15.73
C GLU A 280 16.25 -8.26 -14.93
N GLY A 281 16.92 -9.38 -15.18
CA GLY A 281 18.13 -9.71 -14.43
C GLY A 281 19.00 -10.75 -15.10
N GLN A 282 20.25 -10.80 -14.65
CA GLN A 282 21.12 -11.96 -14.91
C GLN A 282 20.91 -12.99 -13.82
N VAL A 283 20.65 -14.22 -14.25
CA VAL A 283 20.31 -15.36 -13.40
C VAL A 283 21.41 -16.40 -13.58
N PRO A 284 22.25 -16.63 -12.55
CA PRO A 284 23.12 -17.79 -12.51
C PRO A 284 22.33 -19.09 -12.61
N ILE A 285 22.81 -19.99 -13.46
CA ILE A 285 22.22 -21.31 -13.70
C ILE A 285 23.31 -22.34 -13.44
N LYS A 286 23.06 -23.31 -12.57
CA LYS A 286 24.00 -24.40 -12.31
C LYS A 286 23.48 -25.71 -12.87
N LYS A 287 24.36 -26.42 -13.59
CA LYS A 287 24.15 -27.78 -14.11
C LYS A 287 25.42 -28.59 -13.86
N ASN A 288 25.31 -29.69 -13.12
CA ASN A 288 26.43 -30.61 -12.84
C ASN A 288 27.72 -29.87 -12.41
N ASP A 289 27.61 -29.01 -11.40
CA ASP A 289 28.70 -28.18 -10.84
C ASP A 289 29.34 -27.15 -11.79
N LYS A 290 28.77 -26.97 -12.99
CA LYS A 290 29.12 -25.89 -13.91
C LYS A 290 28.10 -24.77 -13.82
N GLU A 291 28.60 -23.55 -13.73
CA GLU A 291 27.80 -22.33 -13.64
C GLU A 291 27.77 -21.61 -14.99
N PHE A 292 26.58 -21.18 -15.37
CA PHE A 292 26.26 -20.44 -16.57
C PHE A 292 25.45 -19.20 -16.19
N LEU A 293 25.36 -18.24 -17.10
CA LEU A 293 24.64 -17.00 -16.86
C LEU A 293 23.61 -16.77 -17.95
N GLY A 294 22.35 -16.59 -17.57
CA GLY A 294 21.25 -16.30 -18.48
C GLY A 294 20.61 -14.95 -18.16
N LYS A 295 20.10 -14.24 -19.17
CA LYS A 295 19.22 -13.08 -18.97
C LYS A 295 17.77 -13.51 -19.08
N THR A 296 16.92 -13.04 -18.18
CA THR A 296 15.46 -13.13 -18.33
C THR A 296 14.82 -11.73 -18.27
N VAL A 297 13.55 -11.69 -18.65
CA VAL A 297 12.67 -10.51 -18.61
C VAL A 297 11.40 -10.77 -17.80
N ASP A 298 11.09 -12.04 -17.48
CA ASP A 298 9.93 -12.42 -16.68
C ASP A 298 10.12 -13.77 -15.97
N ILE A 299 9.35 -13.97 -14.90
CA ILE A 299 9.31 -15.21 -14.12
C ILE A 299 7.86 -15.52 -13.74
N SER A 300 7.55 -16.81 -13.57
CA SER A 300 6.27 -17.26 -13.01
C SER A 300 6.48 -18.46 -12.10
N ALA A 301 5.47 -18.77 -11.29
CA ALA A 301 5.37 -20.02 -10.54
C ALA A 301 5.58 -21.27 -11.42
N GLY A 302 5.13 -21.24 -12.67
CA GLY A 302 5.28 -22.37 -13.60
C GLY A 302 6.67 -22.49 -14.24
N GLY A 303 7.56 -21.51 -14.04
CA GLY A 303 8.88 -21.47 -14.66
C GLY A 303 9.24 -20.13 -15.29
N LEU A 304 10.39 -20.10 -15.97
CA LEU A 304 10.94 -18.91 -16.62
C LEU A 304 11.65 -19.25 -17.93
N ALA A 305 11.88 -18.23 -18.76
CA ALA A 305 12.68 -18.35 -19.97
C ALA A 305 14.01 -17.60 -19.78
N LEU A 306 15.14 -18.23 -20.15
CA LEU A 306 16.46 -17.61 -20.08
C LEU A 306 17.11 -17.57 -21.45
N LYS A 307 17.66 -16.42 -21.78
CA LYS A 307 18.59 -16.26 -22.90
C LYS A 307 20.01 -16.43 -22.39
N ILE A 308 20.68 -17.50 -22.79
CA ILE A 308 22.02 -17.85 -22.30
C ILE A 308 23.06 -16.91 -22.90
N ASN A 309 23.90 -16.32 -22.05
CA ASN A 309 25.07 -15.57 -22.50
C ASN A 309 26.10 -16.58 -23.04
N LYS A 310 26.47 -16.46 -24.31
CA LYS A 310 27.52 -17.31 -24.92
C LYS A 310 28.89 -16.95 -24.35
N LEU A 311 29.18 -17.50 -23.18
CA LEU A 311 30.53 -17.61 -22.65
C LEU A 311 30.97 -19.05 -22.87
N VAL A 312 32.17 -19.22 -23.43
CA VAL A 312 32.84 -20.48 -23.81
C VAL A 312 32.71 -20.87 -25.29
N ALA A 313 33.88 -21.01 -25.92
CA ALA A 313 34.15 -21.12 -27.34
C ALA A 313 33.80 -22.48 -27.97
N ALA A 314 32.54 -22.90 -27.89
CA ALA A 314 32.04 -24.07 -28.61
C ALA A 314 30.65 -23.81 -29.18
N ASP A 315 30.45 -24.11 -30.47
CA ASP A 315 29.21 -23.96 -31.24
C ASP A 315 28.00 -24.80 -30.75
N LYS A 316 28.04 -25.32 -29.51
CA LYS A 316 26.99 -26.17 -28.95
C LYS A 316 26.43 -25.58 -27.66
N ASN A 317 25.09 -25.47 -27.60
CA ASN A 317 24.35 -25.12 -26.40
C ASN A 317 24.66 -26.15 -25.29
N PRO A 318 25.10 -25.75 -24.08
CA PRO A 318 25.49 -26.68 -23.01
C PRO A 318 24.31 -27.41 -22.35
N PHE A 319 23.09 -27.08 -22.76
CA PHE A 319 21.84 -27.60 -22.25
C PHE A 319 21.15 -28.53 -23.25
N GLU A 320 20.48 -29.54 -22.72
CA GLU A 320 19.63 -30.50 -23.42
C GLU A 320 18.25 -30.53 -22.75
N ARG A 321 17.23 -30.90 -23.53
CA ARG A 321 15.87 -31.04 -22.99
C ARG A 321 15.86 -32.18 -21.96
N GLY A 322 15.30 -31.90 -20.78
CA GLY A 322 15.24 -32.83 -19.66
C GLY A 322 16.35 -32.64 -18.62
N ASP A 323 17.35 -31.80 -18.90
CA ASP A 323 18.35 -31.45 -17.90
C ASP A 323 17.71 -30.82 -16.67
N ARG A 324 18.23 -31.21 -15.50
CA ARG A 324 17.94 -30.54 -14.24
C ARG A 324 18.93 -29.41 -14.00
N VAL A 325 18.38 -28.27 -13.59
CA VAL A 325 19.14 -27.06 -13.31
C VAL A 325 18.68 -26.44 -12.00
N THR A 326 19.62 -25.80 -11.31
CA THR A 326 19.32 -24.89 -10.20
C THR A 326 19.58 -23.46 -10.63
N LEU A 327 18.77 -22.54 -10.13
CA LEU A 327 18.72 -21.15 -10.51
C LEU A 327 18.87 -20.30 -9.27
N ASP A 328 19.79 -19.36 -9.34
CA ASP A 328 19.99 -18.34 -8.33
C ASP A 328 19.37 -17.04 -8.86
N VAL A 329 18.16 -16.72 -8.44
CA VAL A 329 17.51 -15.47 -8.83
C VAL A 329 17.66 -14.52 -7.65
N LYS A 330 18.30 -13.38 -7.87
CA LYS A 330 18.57 -12.39 -6.83
C LYS A 330 17.28 -12.09 -6.05
N GLU A 331 17.37 -12.14 -4.72
CA GLU A 331 16.28 -11.91 -3.75
C GLU A 331 15.13 -12.94 -3.77
N LEU A 332 15.26 -14.03 -4.54
CA LEU A 332 14.37 -15.18 -4.45
C LEU A 332 15.09 -16.38 -3.83
N SER A 333 14.33 -17.30 -3.26
CA SER A 333 14.84 -18.60 -2.85
C SER A 333 15.40 -19.39 -4.04
N CYS A 334 16.37 -20.27 -3.79
CA CYS A 334 17.01 -21.07 -4.85
C CYS A 334 15.98 -21.98 -5.54
N LEU A 335 15.84 -21.83 -6.86
CA LEU A 335 14.82 -22.52 -7.65
C LEU A 335 15.42 -23.71 -8.38
N SER A 336 14.67 -24.80 -8.45
CA SER A 336 15.04 -26.00 -9.20
C SER A 336 14.00 -26.30 -10.28
N GLY A 337 14.47 -26.73 -11.44
CA GLY A 337 13.57 -27.06 -12.54
C GLY A 337 14.21 -27.92 -13.61
N SER A 338 13.37 -28.33 -14.56
CA SER A 338 13.78 -29.09 -15.73
C SER A 338 13.64 -28.27 -17.01
N ILE A 339 14.61 -28.41 -17.92
CA ILE A 339 14.58 -27.74 -19.22
C ILE A 339 13.55 -28.45 -20.11
N ILE A 340 12.43 -27.77 -20.37
CA ILE A 340 11.34 -28.35 -21.16
C ILE A 340 11.44 -28.01 -22.65
N ARG A 341 12.15 -26.92 -23.01
CA ARG A 341 12.34 -26.51 -24.40
C ARG A 341 13.63 -25.71 -24.58
N ILE A 342 14.27 -25.88 -25.74
CA ILE A 342 15.45 -25.13 -26.17
C ILE A 342 15.18 -24.54 -27.56
N LYS A 343 15.47 -23.26 -27.76
CA LYS A 343 15.36 -22.55 -29.04
C LYS A 343 16.58 -21.64 -29.24
N LYS A 344 17.51 -22.04 -30.11
CA LYS A 344 18.80 -21.34 -30.32
C LYS A 344 19.52 -21.09 -28.99
N ASP A 345 19.42 -19.85 -28.49
CA ASP A 345 20.08 -19.36 -27.27
C ASP A 345 19.09 -19.22 -26.09
N ASP A 346 17.80 -19.49 -26.31
CA ASP A 346 16.76 -19.44 -25.29
C ASP A 346 16.46 -20.83 -24.74
N ILE A 347 16.44 -20.98 -23.43
CA ILE A 347 15.97 -22.17 -22.72
C ILE A 347 14.70 -21.82 -21.92
N ILE A 348 13.75 -22.74 -21.92
CA ILE A 348 12.54 -22.65 -21.09
C ILE A 348 12.64 -23.69 -20.00
N ILE A 349 12.61 -23.24 -18.77
CA ILE A 349 12.72 -24.05 -17.57
C ILE A 349 11.33 -24.11 -16.94
N ARG A 350 10.87 -25.31 -16.60
CA ARG A 350 9.70 -25.52 -15.76
C ARG A 350 10.16 -25.81 -14.36
N PHE A 351 9.61 -25.13 -13.37
CA PHE A 351 9.93 -25.42 -11.98
C PHE A 351 9.21 -26.68 -11.52
N GLU A 352 9.88 -27.46 -10.68
CA GLU A 352 9.31 -28.63 -10.00
C GLU A 352 8.95 -28.20 -8.57
N LEU A 353 7.90 -27.37 -8.45
CA LEU A 353 7.43 -26.86 -7.15
C LEU A 353 6.23 -27.67 -6.68
N ASP A 354 6.19 -27.97 -5.39
CA ASP A 354 4.94 -28.31 -4.73
C ASP A 354 4.10 -27.03 -4.49
N GLN A 355 2.86 -27.20 -4.04
CA GLN A 355 1.95 -26.08 -3.87
C GLN A 355 2.43 -25.05 -2.83
N SER A 356 3.17 -25.48 -1.80
CA SER A 356 3.72 -24.59 -0.78
C SER A 356 4.89 -23.76 -1.32
N LEU A 357 5.75 -24.37 -2.15
CA LEU A 357 6.86 -23.70 -2.80
C LEU A 357 6.39 -22.77 -3.92
N GLU A 358 5.31 -23.13 -4.63
CA GLU A 358 4.66 -22.27 -5.61
C GLU A 358 4.10 -21.00 -4.96
N ASP A 359 3.38 -21.17 -3.84
CA ASP A 359 2.79 -20.10 -3.05
C ASP A 359 3.87 -19.16 -2.47
N ARG A 360 4.97 -19.73 -1.97
CA ARG A 360 6.14 -18.98 -1.47
C ARG A 360 6.83 -18.18 -2.58
N LEU A 361 7.12 -18.81 -3.72
CA LEU A 361 7.79 -18.16 -4.84
C LEU A 361 6.95 -16.99 -5.38
N LEU A 362 5.62 -17.16 -5.47
CA LEU A 362 4.74 -16.07 -5.90
C LEU A 362 4.89 -14.83 -5.00
N ALA A 363 4.90 -15.02 -3.67
CA ALA A 363 5.05 -13.91 -2.75
C ALA A 363 6.45 -13.30 -2.75
N GLU A 364 7.51 -14.10 -2.81
CA GLU A 364 8.89 -13.61 -2.95
C GLU A 364 9.03 -12.75 -4.21
N ILE A 365 8.50 -13.21 -5.35
CA ILE A 365 8.52 -12.41 -6.58
C ILE A 365 7.73 -11.10 -6.38
N MET A 366 6.58 -11.12 -5.70
CA MET A 366 5.84 -9.88 -5.43
C MET A 366 6.68 -8.90 -4.62
N LEU A 367 7.31 -9.35 -3.54
CA LEU A 367 8.12 -8.52 -2.65
C LEU A 367 9.32 -7.90 -3.40
N VAL A 368 10.06 -8.71 -4.14
CA VAL A 368 11.23 -8.27 -4.93
C VAL A 368 10.86 -7.22 -5.96
N THR A 369 9.73 -7.40 -6.65
CA THR A 369 9.30 -6.42 -7.65
C THR A 369 8.78 -5.11 -7.07
N ASN A 370 8.69 -4.96 -5.75
CA ASN A 370 8.35 -3.71 -5.08
C ASN A 370 9.59 -2.90 -4.65
N ASP A 371 10.79 -3.51 -4.65
CA ASP A 371 12.06 -2.91 -4.22
C ASP A 371 12.93 -2.36 -5.38
N THR A 372 12.52 -2.55 -6.64
CA THR A 372 13.23 -2.10 -7.86
C THR A 372 12.38 -1.17 -8.70
#